data_AF-A0A7V9KH23-F1
#
_entry.id   AF-A0A7V9KH23-F1
#
_cell.length_a   1.000
_cell.length_b   1.000
_cell.length_c   1.000
_cell.angle_alpha   90.00
_cell.angle_beta   90.00
_cell.angle_gamma   90.00
#
_symmetry.space_group_name_H-M   'P 1'
#
loop_
_entity.id
_entity.type
_entity.pdbx_description
1 polymer ?
#
loop_
_entity_poly.entity_id
_entity_poly.type
_entity_poly.pdbx_seq_one_letter_code
_entity_poly.pdbx_strand_id
1 'polypeptide(L)'
;MRAILHDRPSQLAIGIFAATFAHAMLAMREIASLEDGAPVPGLAIVVAFLLVLVSSIVLILYINHIGQSPRVAALIESVGDEVRSLVDEMYDRGPDLGAESPNLVFAPSSGVDFRIDHDALGKAARGADRVLVMVPAIGDFVAAGAPLFQVVGDPTRLDRSRVTAAVALGPERTLNQDVAYGFRMLVDIAVRALSDAFDPTTAVQAID
;
A
#
# COMPACT_ATOMS: atom_id res chain seq x y z
N MET A 1 -6.44 6.50 11.93
CA MET A 1 -6.28 7.76 12.72
C MET A 1 -5.49 7.59 14.04
N ARG A 2 -5.23 6.37 14.57
CA ARG A 2 -4.51 6.18 15.86
C ARG A 2 -2.99 5.99 15.78
N ALA A 3 -2.42 5.76 14.58
CA ALA A 3 -0.98 5.50 14.42
C ALA A 3 -0.07 6.75 14.55
N ILE A 4 -0.64 7.96 14.60
CA ILE A 4 0.12 9.21 14.74
C ILE A 4 0.53 9.47 16.20
N LEU A 5 -0.07 8.76 17.15
CA LEU A 5 0.11 9.02 18.59
C LEU A 5 1.28 8.26 19.24
N HIS A 6 2.05 7.44 18.50
CA HIS A 6 3.18 6.69 19.08
C HIS A 6 4.52 6.92 18.36
N ASP A 7 4.60 7.89 17.44
CA ASP A 7 5.87 8.18 16.79
C ASP A 7 6.66 9.19 17.63
N ARG A 8 7.67 8.70 18.36
CA ARG A 8 8.54 9.50 19.24
C ARG A 8 9.14 10.73 18.54
N PRO A 9 9.62 10.67 17.28
CA PRO A 9 10.07 11.85 16.55
C PRO A 9 8.94 12.86 16.27
N SER A 10 7.72 12.42 15.93
CA SER A 10 6.57 13.32 15.75
C SER A 10 6.17 14.02 17.04
N GLN A 11 6.15 13.30 18.17
CA GLN A 11 5.84 13.88 19.48
C GLN A 11 6.89 14.90 19.92
N LEU A 12 8.18 14.61 19.68
CA LEU A 12 9.28 15.51 20.00
C LEU A 12 9.23 16.79 19.15
N ALA A 13 8.90 16.67 17.86
CA ALA A 13 8.68 17.82 16.99
C ALA A 13 7.52 18.70 17.48
N ILE A 14 6.35 18.11 17.74
CA ILE A 14 5.17 18.84 18.24
C ILE A 14 5.47 19.51 19.59
N GLY A 15 6.14 18.81 20.51
CA GLY A 15 6.50 19.35 21.82
C GLY A 15 7.45 20.55 21.74
N ILE A 16 8.47 20.49 20.88
CA ILE A 16 9.41 21.59 20.68
C ILE A 16 8.75 22.79 20.00
N PHE A 17 7.85 22.56 19.03
CA PHE A 17 7.05 23.64 18.44
C PHE A 17 6.14 24.31 19.47
N ALA A 18 5.43 23.52 20.28
CA ALA A 18 4.55 24.02 21.34
C ALA A 18 5.33 24.80 22.42
N ALA A 19 6.51 24.32 22.82
CA ALA A 19 7.39 25.02 23.75
C ALA A 19 7.92 26.34 23.18
N THR A 20 8.33 26.34 21.91
CA THR A 20 8.79 27.56 21.21
C THR A 20 7.68 28.60 21.12
N PHE A 21 6.45 28.17 20.80
CA PHE A 21 5.28 29.04 20.76
C PHE A 21 4.88 29.59 22.13
N ALA A 22 4.85 28.74 23.16
CA ALA A 22 4.56 29.15 24.53
C ALA A 22 5.59 30.15 25.06
N HIS A 23 6.88 29.91 24.80
CA HIS A 23 7.96 30.83 25.18
C HIS A 23 7.83 32.17 24.47
N ALA A 24 7.54 32.18 23.16
CA ALA A 24 7.32 33.41 22.41
C ALA A 24 6.12 34.21 22.94
N MET A 25 5.01 33.55 23.30
CA MET A 25 3.85 34.23 23.91
C MET A 25 4.17 34.80 25.29
N LEU A 26 4.91 34.07 26.13
CA LEU A 26 5.32 34.54 27.45
C LEU A 26 6.26 35.74 27.35
N ALA A 27 7.24 35.69 26.45
CA ALA A 27 8.15 36.80 26.19
C ALA A 27 7.41 38.04 25.68
N MET A 28 6.46 37.89 24.74
CA MET A 28 5.62 39.01 24.29
C MET A 28 4.74 39.58 25.41
N ARG A 29 4.17 38.72 26.26
CA ARG A 29 3.37 39.15 27.41
C ARG A 29 4.21 39.96 28.41
N GLU A 30 5.45 39.52 28.66
CA GLU A 30 6.38 40.21 29.56
C GLU A 30 6.75 41.59 29.00
N ILE A 31 7.07 41.68 27.71
CA ILE A 31 7.33 42.95 27.02
C ILE A 31 6.11 43.89 27.07
N ALA A 32 4.91 43.36 26.83
CA ALA A 32 3.67 44.15 26.88
C ALA A 32 3.29 44.62 28.30
N SER A 33 3.89 44.03 29.34
CA SER A 33 3.66 44.39 30.75
C SER A 33 4.66 45.40 31.32
N LEU A 34 5.69 45.77 30.54
CA LEU A 34 6.68 46.76 30.94
C LEU A 34 6.12 48.18 30.75
N GLU A 35 6.38 49.07 31.71
CA GLU A 35 6.14 50.52 31.54
C GLU A 35 7.05 51.08 30.44
N ASP A 36 6.58 52.12 29.73
CA ASP A 36 7.29 52.76 28.63
C ASP A 36 8.73 53.13 29.04
N GLY A 37 9.72 52.44 28.46
CA GLY A 37 11.16 52.69 28.66
C GLY A 37 11.92 51.69 29.54
N ALA A 38 11.27 50.66 30.09
CA ALA A 38 11.97 49.62 30.85
C ALA A 38 12.77 48.66 29.93
N PRO A 39 13.97 48.22 30.34
CA PRO A 39 14.83 47.39 29.51
C PRO A 39 14.22 46.00 29.26
N VAL A 40 14.18 45.61 27.98
CA VAL A 40 13.69 44.29 27.56
C VAL A 40 14.61 43.18 28.09
N PRO A 41 14.07 42.08 28.68
CA PRO A 41 14.90 41.01 29.24
C PRO A 41 15.72 40.30 28.16
N GLY A 42 17.04 40.56 28.12
CA GLY A 42 17.94 39.96 27.12
C GLY A 42 18.01 38.43 27.16
N LEU A 43 17.82 37.83 28.35
CA LEU A 43 17.79 36.37 28.52
C LEU A 43 16.61 35.72 27.77
N ALA A 44 15.43 36.35 27.80
CA ALA A 44 14.23 35.83 27.14
C ALA A 44 14.40 35.78 25.61
N ILE A 45 15.07 36.79 25.06
CA ILE A 45 15.42 36.87 23.63
C ILE A 45 16.40 35.75 23.26
N VAL A 46 17.48 35.56 24.02
CA VAL A 46 18.47 34.50 23.76
C VAL A 46 17.83 33.12 23.80
N VAL A 47 16.95 32.87 24.79
CA VAL A 47 16.21 31.60 24.90
C VAL A 47 15.26 31.41 23.71
N ALA A 48 14.57 32.47 23.26
CA ALA A 48 13.70 32.40 22.09
C ALA A 48 14.46 32.05 20.80
N PHE A 49 15.62 32.68 20.56
CA PHE A 49 16.47 32.36 19.42
C PHE A 49 16.96 30.91 19.46
N LEU A 50 17.33 30.40 20.64
CA LEU A 50 17.78 29.03 20.81
C LEU A 50 16.64 28.02 20.55
N LEU A 51 15.43 28.29 21.05
CA LEU A 51 14.24 27.48 20.79
C LEU A 51 13.88 27.44 19.30
N VAL A 52 13.92 28.59 18.61
CA VAL A 52 13.67 28.67 17.17
C VAL A 52 14.70 27.85 16.38
N LEU A 53 15.99 27.92 16.76
CA LEU A 53 17.05 27.15 16.13
C LEU A 53 16.83 25.64 16.32
N VAL A 54 16.55 25.21 17.55
CA VAL A 54 16.26 23.81 17.87
C VAL A 54 15.02 23.31 17.12
N SER A 55 13.94 24.10 17.09
CA SER A 55 12.72 23.79 16.37
C SER A 55 12.96 23.63 14.86
N SER A 56 13.82 24.47 14.29
CA SER A 56 14.18 24.42 12.86
C SER A 56 14.98 23.16 12.53
N ILE A 57 15.95 22.80 13.37
CA ILE A 57 16.74 21.56 13.21
C ILE A 57 15.83 20.33 13.31
N VAL A 58 14.97 20.28 14.32
CA VAL A 58 14.04 19.15 14.52
C VAL A 58 13.06 19.03 13.36
N LEU A 59 12.57 20.15 12.82
CA LEU A 59 11.73 20.14 11.62
C LEU A 59 12.46 19.55 10.42
N ILE A 60 13.70 19.95 10.17
CA ILE A 60 14.52 19.42 9.06
C ILE A 60 14.74 17.92 9.23
N LEU A 61 15.07 17.46 10.44
CA LEU A 61 15.23 16.03 10.74
C LEU A 61 13.92 15.25 10.54
N TYR A 62 12.80 15.83 10.94
CA TYR A 62 11.48 15.23 10.78
C TYR A 62 11.09 15.06 9.30
N ILE A 63 11.29 16.10 8.49
CA ILE A 63 11.02 16.06 7.05
C ILE A 63 11.90 14.99 6.38
N ASN A 64 13.18 14.93 6.75
CA ASN A 64 14.10 13.94 6.20
C ASN A 64 13.71 12.49 6.58
N HIS A 65 13.15 12.29 7.78
CA HIS A 65 12.71 10.96 8.22
C HIS A 65 11.46 10.48 7.46
N ILE A 66 10.45 11.32 7.30
CA ILE A 66 9.20 10.98 6.59
C ILE A 66 9.43 10.85 5.07
N GLY A 67 10.38 11.58 4.51
CA GLY A 67 10.66 11.58 3.06
C GLY A 67 11.29 10.30 2.49
N GLN A 68 11.72 9.35 3.33
CA GLN A 68 12.42 8.14 2.86
C GLN A 68 11.48 7.00 2.46
N SER A 69 10.34 6.82 3.13
CA SER A 69 9.38 5.75 2.79
C SER A 69 8.73 5.87 1.41
N PRO A 70 8.38 7.08 0.89
CA PRO A 70 7.82 7.23 -0.45
C PRO A 70 8.77 6.82 -1.58
N ARG A 71 10.09 6.99 -1.39
CA ARG A 71 11.10 6.67 -2.41
C ARG A 71 11.25 5.17 -2.63
N VAL A 72 11.13 4.37 -1.56
CA VAL A 72 11.23 2.91 -1.64
C VAL A 72 9.99 2.32 -2.31
N ALA A 73 8.79 2.83 -2.00
CA ALA A 73 7.56 2.39 -2.64
C ALA A 73 7.59 2.61 -4.17
N ALA A 74 8.00 3.81 -4.62
CA ALA A 74 8.14 4.11 -6.04
C ALA A 74 9.21 3.24 -6.75
N LEU A 75 10.28 2.85 -6.05
CA LEU A 75 11.29 1.96 -6.60
C LEU A 75 10.76 0.52 -6.75
N ILE A 76 10.00 0.03 -5.77
CA ILE A 76 9.37 -1.29 -5.83
C ILE A 76 8.35 -1.35 -6.97
N GLU A 77 7.54 -0.31 -7.14
CA GLU A 77 6.59 -0.19 -8.26
C GLU A 77 7.32 -0.20 -9.60
N SER A 78 8.38 0.62 -9.75
CA SER A 78 9.20 0.65 -10.97
C SER A 78 9.83 -0.70 -11.30
N VAL A 79 10.37 -1.42 -10.30
CA VAL A 79 10.96 -2.74 -10.51
C VAL A 79 9.87 -3.77 -10.81
N GLY A 80 8.71 -3.66 -10.17
CA GLY A 80 7.56 -4.50 -10.41
C GLY A 80 7.03 -4.39 -11.84
N ASP A 81 6.96 -3.17 -12.36
CA ASP A 81 6.57 -2.91 -13.76
C ASP A 81 7.62 -3.43 -14.75
N GLU A 82 8.91 -3.27 -14.45
CA GLU A 82 9.99 -3.82 -15.29
C GLU A 82 9.94 -5.35 -15.33
N VAL A 83 9.78 -6.01 -14.18
CA VAL A 83 9.61 -7.48 -14.11
C VAL A 83 8.36 -7.93 -14.85
N ARG A 84 7.24 -7.21 -14.72
CA ARG A 84 6.00 -7.53 -15.44
C ARG A 84 6.19 -7.40 -16.95
N SER A 85 6.85 -6.34 -17.41
CA SER A 85 7.18 -6.15 -18.82
C SER A 85 8.10 -7.26 -19.33
N LEU A 86 9.08 -7.71 -18.54
CA LEU A 86 9.95 -8.82 -18.90
C LEU A 86 9.19 -10.15 -18.96
N VAL A 87 8.26 -10.38 -18.04
CA VAL A 87 7.36 -11.55 -18.09
C VAL A 87 6.48 -11.48 -19.33
N ASP A 88 5.89 -10.32 -19.63
CA ASP A 88 5.12 -10.13 -20.85
C ASP A 88 5.99 -10.39 -22.09
N GLU A 89 7.21 -9.86 -22.18
CA GLU A 89 8.09 -10.12 -23.32
C GLU A 89 8.52 -11.59 -23.45
N MET A 90 8.86 -12.23 -22.33
CA MET A 90 9.31 -13.63 -22.32
C MET A 90 8.18 -14.63 -22.56
N TYR A 91 6.95 -14.29 -22.16
CA TYR A 91 5.78 -15.16 -22.20
C TYR A 91 4.64 -14.61 -23.06
N ASP A 92 4.86 -13.58 -23.89
CA ASP A 92 3.90 -12.98 -24.84
C ASP A 92 3.33 -14.05 -25.78
N ARG A 93 4.16 -15.06 -26.03
CA ARG A 93 3.75 -16.36 -26.50
C ARG A 93 3.67 -17.25 -25.27
N GLY A 94 2.50 -17.31 -24.63
CA GLY A 94 2.18 -18.47 -23.81
C GLY A 94 2.58 -19.74 -24.59
N PRO A 95 2.97 -20.85 -23.95
CA PRO A 95 3.19 -22.09 -24.69
C PRO A 95 2.04 -22.25 -25.69
N ASP A 96 2.33 -22.61 -26.95
CA ASP A 96 1.37 -22.67 -28.07
C ASP A 96 0.26 -23.71 -27.82
N LEU A 97 -0.54 -23.47 -26.78
CA LEU A 97 -1.63 -24.26 -26.26
C LEU A 97 -2.95 -23.71 -26.80
N GLY A 98 -2.93 -22.49 -27.35
CA GLY A 98 -4.09 -21.80 -27.91
C GLY A 98 -4.71 -22.52 -29.10
N ALA A 99 -3.95 -23.38 -29.79
CA ALA A 99 -4.44 -24.24 -30.86
C ALA A 99 -4.84 -25.65 -30.37
N GLU A 100 -4.18 -26.20 -29.35
CA GLU A 100 -4.32 -27.62 -28.99
C GLU A 100 -5.35 -27.90 -27.88
N SER A 101 -5.75 -26.89 -27.09
CA SER A 101 -6.66 -27.08 -25.95
C SER A 101 -7.92 -26.23 -26.04
N PRO A 102 -8.95 -26.66 -26.81
CA PRO A 102 -10.19 -25.88 -27.01
C PRO A 102 -10.94 -25.62 -25.69
N ASN A 103 -10.67 -26.42 -24.66
CA ASN A 103 -11.30 -26.34 -23.35
C ASN A 103 -10.65 -25.30 -22.42
N LEU A 104 -9.64 -24.56 -22.86
CA LEU A 104 -9.00 -23.52 -22.05
C LEU A 104 -9.46 -22.12 -22.48
N VAL A 105 -9.63 -21.25 -21.50
CA VAL A 105 -9.83 -19.81 -21.67
C VAL A 105 -8.60 -19.11 -21.10
N PHE A 106 -7.97 -18.24 -21.87
CA PHE A 106 -6.68 -17.63 -21.55
C PHE A 106 -6.81 -16.17 -21.10
N ALA A 107 -5.84 -15.70 -20.33
CA ALA A 107 -5.77 -14.35 -19.80
C ALA A 107 -5.46 -13.33 -20.91
N PRO A 108 -6.22 -12.22 -21.02
CA PRO A 108 -5.98 -11.20 -22.03
C PRO A 108 -4.78 -10.29 -21.73
N SER A 109 -4.34 -10.25 -20.46
CA SER A 109 -3.24 -9.40 -19.99
C SER A 109 -2.63 -10.00 -18.72
N SER A 110 -1.45 -9.52 -18.33
CA SER A 110 -0.82 -9.91 -17.07
C SER A 110 -1.36 -9.15 -15.85
N GLY A 111 -1.41 -9.79 -14.67
CA GLY A 111 -1.83 -9.13 -13.42
C GLY A 111 -1.95 -10.08 -12.22
N VAL A 112 -2.13 -9.50 -11.03
CA VAL A 112 -2.24 -10.20 -9.72
C VAL A 112 -3.54 -9.94 -8.98
N ASP A 113 -4.23 -8.82 -9.21
CA ASP A 113 -5.59 -8.66 -8.68
C ASP A 113 -6.53 -9.54 -9.50
N PHE A 114 -7.43 -10.27 -8.87
CA PHE A 114 -8.35 -11.17 -9.57
C PHE A 114 -9.75 -10.93 -9.03
N ARG A 115 -10.37 -9.82 -9.47
CA ARG A 115 -11.76 -9.55 -9.10
C ARG A 115 -12.68 -10.40 -9.95
N ILE A 116 -13.49 -11.24 -9.31
CA ILE A 116 -14.36 -12.22 -9.96
C ILE A 116 -15.81 -11.76 -9.85
N ASP A 117 -16.45 -11.52 -11.00
CA ASP A 117 -17.90 -11.41 -11.09
C ASP A 117 -18.52 -12.81 -11.19
N HIS A 118 -18.79 -13.42 -10.03
CA HIS A 118 -19.38 -14.75 -9.93
C HIS A 118 -20.76 -14.84 -10.59
N ASP A 119 -21.52 -13.75 -10.61
CA ASP A 119 -22.86 -13.70 -11.21
C ASP A 119 -22.76 -13.71 -12.74
N ALA A 120 -21.86 -12.91 -13.31
CA ALA A 120 -21.59 -12.91 -14.75
C ALA A 120 -21.04 -14.26 -15.22
N LEU A 121 -20.07 -14.84 -14.49
CA LEU A 121 -19.54 -16.17 -14.78
C LEU A 121 -20.63 -17.24 -14.68
N GLY A 122 -21.47 -17.20 -13.64
CA GLY A 122 -22.57 -18.13 -13.46
C GLY A 122 -23.61 -18.03 -14.59
N LYS A 123 -23.93 -16.82 -15.06
CA LYS A 123 -24.83 -16.60 -16.21
C LYS A 123 -24.22 -17.14 -17.50
N ALA A 124 -22.94 -16.90 -17.76
CA ALA A 124 -22.24 -17.40 -18.94
C ALA A 124 -22.18 -18.94 -18.95
N ALA A 125 -21.80 -19.55 -17.82
CA ALA A 125 -21.75 -20.99 -17.63
C ALA A 125 -23.12 -21.65 -17.82
N ARG A 126 -24.17 -21.11 -17.21
CA ARG A 126 -25.55 -21.62 -17.36
C ARG A 126 -26.09 -21.47 -18.78
N GLY A 127 -25.82 -20.35 -19.44
CA GLY A 127 -26.25 -20.12 -20.83
C GLY A 127 -25.65 -21.12 -21.83
N ALA A 128 -24.45 -21.62 -21.53
CA ALA A 128 -23.75 -22.61 -22.34
C ALA A 128 -23.96 -24.07 -21.87
N ASP A 129 -24.59 -24.29 -20.71
CA ASP A 129 -24.66 -25.58 -20.01
C ASP A 129 -23.27 -26.20 -19.75
N ARG A 130 -22.36 -25.37 -19.18
CA ARG A 130 -20.94 -25.74 -18.93
C ARG A 130 -20.52 -25.43 -17.51
N VAL A 131 -19.46 -26.08 -17.07
CA VAL A 131 -18.77 -25.78 -15.81
C VAL A 131 -17.44 -25.12 -16.12
N LEU A 132 -17.16 -24.02 -15.42
CA LEU A 132 -15.88 -23.31 -15.49
C LEU A 132 -15.10 -23.62 -14.22
N VAL A 133 -13.91 -24.20 -14.38
CA VAL A 133 -12.96 -24.46 -13.30
C VAL A 133 -11.87 -23.41 -13.40
N MET A 134 -11.69 -22.62 -12.34
CA MET A 134 -10.62 -21.64 -12.27
C MET A 134 -9.29 -22.36 -12.09
N VAL A 135 -8.29 -21.98 -12.89
CA VAL A 135 -6.95 -22.57 -12.85
C VAL A 135 -6.04 -21.88 -11.83
N PRO A 136 -5.89 -20.53 -11.84
CA PRO A 136 -5.11 -19.83 -10.82
C PRO A 136 -5.86 -19.70 -9.50
N ALA A 137 -5.14 -19.62 -8.38
CA ALA A 137 -5.73 -19.22 -7.11
C ALA A 137 -5.90 -17.69 -7.05
N ILE A 138 -6.81 -17.21 -6.19
CA ILE A 138 -7.00 -15.77 -6.01
C ILE A 138 -5.69 -15.13 -5.52
N GLY A 139 -5.30 -14.05 -6.20
CA GLY A 139 -4.09 -13.28 -5.93
C GLY A 139 -2.85 -13.76 -6.70
N ASP A 140 -2.87 -14.96 -7.30
CA ASP A 140 -1.75 -15.42 -8.10
C ASP A 140 -1.45 -14.44 -9.24
N PHE A 141 -0.15 -14.28 -9.54
CA PHE A 141 0.23 -13.58 -10.76
C PHE A 141 -0.16 -14.46 -11.94
N VAL A 142 -0.98 -13.92 -12.82
CA VAL A 142 -1.37 -14.53 -14.09
C VAL A 142 -0.67 -13.78 -15.20
N ALA A 143 0.12 -14.48 -16.01
CA ALA A 143 0.73 -13.90 -17.21
C ALA A 143 -0.30 -13.79 -18.35
N ALA A 144 -0.12 -12.82 -19.25
CA ALA A 144 -0.86 -12.76 -20.51
C ALA A 144 -0.74 -14.09 -21.26
N GLY A 145 -1.85 -14.60 -21.79
CA GLY A 145 -1.88 -15.89 -22.48
C GLY A 145 -1.83 -17.12 -21.56
N ALA A 146 -1.76 -16.97 -20.23
CA ALA A 146 -1.87 -18.10 -19.30
C ALA A 146 -3.32 -18.58 -19.15
N PRO A 147 -3.58 -19.88 -18.85
CA PRO A 147 -4.93 -20.37 -18.62
C PRO A 147 -5.61 -19.73 -17.41
N LEU A 148 -6.81 -19.17 -17.61
CA LEU A 148 -7.68 -18.66 -16.56
C LEU A 148 -8.73 -19.69 -16.13
N PHE A 149 -9.37 -20.32 -17.11
CA PHE A 149 -10.42 -21.28 -16.86
C PHE A 149 -10.23 -22.52 -17.71
N GLN A 150 -10.52 -23.68 -17.12
CA GLN A 150 -10.80 -24.91 -17.82
C GLN A 150 -12.31 -25.11 -17.92
N VAL A 151 -12.79 -25.30 -19.15
CA VAL A 151 -14.18 -25.60 -19.47
C VAL A 151 -14.37 -27.11 -19.42
N VAL A 152 -15.32 -27.56 -18.60
CA VAL A 152 -15.72 -28.96 -18.57
C VAL A 152 -16.86 -29.17 -19.58
N GLY A 153 -16.62 -30.02 -20.58
CA GLY A 153 -17.54 -30.28 -21.68
C GLY A 153 -17.18 -29.50 -22.96
N ASP A 154 -18.09 -29.50 -23.94
CA ASP A 154 -17.87 -28.86 -25.25
C ASP A 154 -17.89 -27.32 -25.14
N PRO A 155 -16.76 -26.63 -25.41
CA PRO A 155 -16.62 -25.19 -25.23
C PRO A 155 -17.28 -24.37 -26.34
N THR A 156 -17.78 -24.98 -27.42
CA THR A 156 -18.31 -24.27 -28.60
C THR A 156 -19.41 -23.25 -28.31
N ARG A 157 -20.25 -23.51 -27.30
CA ARG A 157 -21.36 -22.62 -26.90
C ARG A 157 -20.95 -21.54 -25.91
N LEU A 158 -19.70 -21.53 -25.45
CA LEU A 158 -19.21 -20.59 -24.45
C LEU A 158 -18.66 -19.33 -25.13
N ASP A 159 -19.21 -18.17 -24.75
CA ASP A 159 -18.64 -16.88 -25.13
C ASP A 159 -17.41 -16.58 -24.27
N ARG A 160 -16.22 -16.90 -24.78
CA ARG A 160 -14.94 -16.70 -24.09
C ARG A 160 -14.70 -15.24 -23.72
N SER A 161 -15.16 -14.30 -24.53
CA SER A 161 -14.96 -12.86 -24.29
C SER A 161 -15.75 -12.37 -23.06
N ARG A 162 -16.96 -12.90 -22.85
CA ARG A 162 -17.74 -12.63 -21.64
C ARG A 162 -17.13 -13.25 -20.39
N VAL A 163 -16.54 -14.44 -20.53
CA VAL A 163 -15.88 -15.12 -19.41
C VAL A 163 -14.62 -14.37 -18.99
N THR A 164 -13.78 -13.93 -19.94
CA THR A 164 -12.60 -13.13 -19.62
C THR A 164 -12.96 -11.75 -19.07
N ALA A 165 -14.00 -11.09 -19.60
CA ALA A 165 -14.44 -9.78 -19.10
C ALA A 165 -15.05 -9.81 -17.68
N ALA A 166 -15.47 -10.99 -17.20
CA ALA A 166 -15.95 -11.18 -15.83
C ALA A 166 -14.83 -11.27 -14.78
N VAL A 167 -13.57 -11.24 -15.24
CA VAL A 167 -12.36 -11.24 -14.41
C VAL A 167 -11.61 -9.94 -14.64
N ALA A 168 -11.31 -9.22 -13.57
CA ALA A 168 -10.44 -8.04 -13.64
C ALA A 168 -9.04 -8.39 -13.13
N LEU A 169 -8.03 -8.13 -13.96
CA LEU A 169 -6.60 -8.25 -13.65
C LEU A 169 -6.00 -6.87 -13.35
N GLY A 170 -5.24 -6.76 -12.26
CA GLY A 170 -4.62 -5.50 -11.81
C GLY A 170 -3.12 -5.63 -11.50
N PRO A 171 -2.40 -4.49 -11.37
CA PRO A 171 -0.95 -4.48 -11.16
C PRO A 171 -0.53 -4.89 -9.74
N GLU A 172 -1.43 -4.85 -8.76
CA GLU A 172 -1.11 -5.15 -7.36
C GLU A 172 -2.23 -5.98 -6.70
N ARG A 173 -1.88 -6.75 -5.66
CA ARG A 173 -2.88 -7.47 -4.86
C ARG A 173 -3.70 -6.47 -4.05
N THR A 174 -5.02 -6.64 -4.04
CA THR A 174 -5.93 -5.84 -3.21
C THR A 174 -6.71 -6.72 -2.24
N LEU A 175 -7.12 -6.15 -1.09
CA LEU A 175 -7.90 -6.86 -0.06
C LEU A 175 -9.33 -7.20 -0.48
N ASN A 176 -9.77 -6.80 -1.68
CA ASN A 176 -11.18 -6.88 -2.06
C ASN A 176 -11.73 -8.31 -2.06
N GLN A 177 -10.98 -9.25 -2.65
CA GLN A 177 -11.37 -10.67 -2.72
C GLN A 177 -10.22 -11.63 -2.35
N ASP A 178 -9.04 -11.11 -2.05
CA ASP A 178 -7.88 -11.91 -1.60
C ASP A 178 -7.77 -11.91 -0.07
N VAL A 179 -8.47 -12.85 0.57
CA VAL A 179 -8.43 -13.04 2.04
C VAL A 179 -7.03 -13.45 2.51
N ALA A 180 -6.29 -14.22 1.70
CA ALA A 180 -4.92 -14.64 2.03
C ALA A 180 -3.97 -13.44 2.11
N TYR A 181 -4.17 -12.43 1.26
CA TYR A 181 -3.44 -11.16 1.33
C TYR A 181 -3.73 -10.40 2.64
N GLY A 182 -4.95 -10.47 3.17
CA GLY A 182 -5.30 -9.94 4.49
C GLY A 182 -4.48 -10.57 5.62
N PHE A 183 -4.39 -11.91 5.64
CA PHE A 183 -3.53 -12.61 6.60
C PHE A 183 -2.06 -12.28 6.41
N ARG A 184 -1.60 -12.15 5.16
CA ARG A 184 -0.22 -11.76 4.88
C ARG A 184 0.11 -10.38 5.45
N MET A 185 -0.81 -9.43 5.31
CA MET A 185 -0.65 -8.08 5.86
C MET A 185 -0.58 -8.08 7.39
N LEU A 186 -1.40 -8.90 8.05
CA LEU A 186 -1.31 -9.11 9.51
C LEU A 186 0.03 -9.70 9.94
N VAL A 187 0.53 -10.70 9.19
CA VAL A 187 1.87 -11.27 9.42
C VAL A 187 2.96 -10.21 9.24
N ASP A 188 2.90 -9.39 8.19
CA ASP A 188 3.89 -8.34 7.95
C ASP A 188 3.85 -7.27 9.04
N ILE A 189 2.67 -6.93 9.56
CA ILE A 189 2.52 -6.05 10.74
C ILE A 189 3.20 -6.69 11.96
N ALA A 190 2.97 -7.98 12.21
CA ALA A 190 3.59 -8.68 13.33
C ALA A 190 5.13 -8.73 13.21
N VAL A 191 5.65 -9.08 12.02
CA VAL A 191 7.09 -9.11 11.74
C VAL A 191 7.71 -7.73 11.92
N ARG A 192 7.06 -6.68 11.41
CA ARG A 192 7.57 -5.31 11.53
C ARG A 192 7.52 -4.80 12.97
N ALA A 193 6.48 -5.14 13.73
CA ALA A 193 6.41 -4.82 15.16
C ALA A 193 7.59 -5.43 15.93
N LEU A 194 7.98 -6.67 15.59
CA LEU A 194 9.13 -7.34 16.19
C LEU A 194 10.49 -6.80 15.70
N SER A 195 10.59 -6.38 14.44
CA SER A 195 11.84 -5.91 13.82
C SER A 195 12.19 -4.47 14.20
N ASP A 196 11.26 -3.54 14.04
CA ASP A 196 11.55 -2.10 14.14
C ASP A 196 11.45 -1.59 15.58
N ALA A 197 10.43 -2.06 16.33
CA ALA A 197 10.08 -1.54 17.65
C ALA A 197 10.27 -2.57 18.78
N PHE A 198 10.55 -3.84 18.44
CA PHE A 198 10.54 -4.97 19.36
C PHE A 198 9.29 -4.97 20.26
N ASP A 199 8.12 -4.76 19.64
CA ASP A 199 6.81 -4.68 20.31
C ASP A 199 6.06 -6.02 20.19
N PRO A 200 6.20 -6.93 21.19
CA PRO A 200 5.52 -8.22 21.16
C PRO A 200 4.01 -8.09 21.34
N THR A 201 3.51 -7.00 21.92
CA THR A 201 2.07 -6.83 22.17
C THR A 201 1.34 -6.61 20.86
N THR A 202 1.85 -5.71 20.01
CA THR A 202 1.30 -5.48 18.66
C THR A 202 1.44 -6.73 17.78
N ALA A 203 2.53 -7.49 17.91
CA ALA A 203 2.73 -8.73 17.17
C ALA A 203 1.69 -9.80 17.52
N VAL A 204 1.38 -9.97 18.81
CA VAL A 204 0.31 -10.90 19.25
C VAL A 204 -1.05 -10.40 18.80
N GLN A 205 -1.36 -9.11 18.97
CA GLN A 205 -2.65 -8.52 18.55
C GLN A 205 -2.93 -8.62 17.05
N ALA A 206 -1.89 -8.72 16.22
CA ALA A 206 -2.06 -8.91 14.78
C ALA A 206 -2.45 -10.36 14.41
N ILE A 207 -2.21 -11.33 15.29
CA ILE A 207 -2.42 -12.77 15.03
C ILE A 207 -3.60 -13.34 15.84
N ASP A 208 -3.97 -12.70 16.95
CA ASP A 208 -5.13 -13.03 17.80
C ASP A 208 -6.46 -12.55 17.19
#